data_AF-A0A1X7SGB1-F1
#
_entry.id   AF-A0A1X7SGB1-F1
#
_cell.length_a   1.000
_cell.length_b   1.000
_cell.length_c   1.000
_cell.angle_alpha   90.00
_cell.angle_beta   90.00
_cell.angle_gamma   90.00
#
_symmetry.space_group_name_H-M   'P 1'
#
loop_
_entity.id
_entity.type
_entity.pdbx_description
1 polymer ?
#
loop_
_entity_poly.entity_id
_entity_poly.type
_entity_poly.pdbx_seq_one_letter_code
_entity_poly.pdbx_strand_id
1 'polypeptide(L)'
;QSVLLAVDDINGCYCPTSFKQVQPEHLCIVKTLREFLQPNKFKGVVVGSVSRRLMKNMRTKGIRYTGMVSGRKGRYLLESFDPVKVMPFSASEFNTYINNLNKEKWMNKATLDKPVLNNID
;
A
#
# COMPACT_ATOMS: atom_id res chain seq x y z
N GLN A 1 -14.04 -23.39 10.12
CA GLN A 1 -14.33 -22.14 9.37
C GLN A 1 -13.06 -21.31 9.40
N SER A 2 -12.52 -20.92 8.25
CA SER A 2 -11.29 -20.12 8.17
C SER A 2 -11.65 -18.65 8.04
N VAL A 3 -11.03 -17.77 8.82
CA VAL A 3 -11.30 -16.32 8.81
C VAL A 3 -10.14 -15.59 8.14
N LEU A 4 -10.47 -14.69 7.20
CA LEU A 4 -9.52 -13.79 6.55
C LEU A 4 -9.73 -12.37 7.09
N LEU A 5 -8.66 -11.77 7.63
CA LEU A 5 -8.59 -10.36 7.99
C LEU A 5 -7.78 -9.62 6.92
N ALA A 6 -8.47 -8.86 6.06
CA ALA A 6 -7.84 -8.00 5.07
C ALA A 6 -7.79 -6.54 5.58
N VAL A 7 -6.59 -5.95 5.61
CA VAL A 7 -6.39 -4.57 6.08
C VAL A 7 -5.66 -3.76 5.02
N ASP A 8 -6.36 -2.84 4.36
CA ASP A 8 -5.73 -1.84 3.50
C ASP A 8 -5.08 -0.74 4.37
N ASP A 9 -3.88 -0.27 4.00
CA ASP A 9 -3.12 0.73 4.77
C ASP A 9 -2.82 0.30 6.22
N ILE A 10 -2.30 -0.93 6.40
CA ILE A 10 -2.00 -1.53 7.70
C ILE A 10 -1.00 -0.70 8.54
N ASN A 11 -0.10 0.02 7.89
CA ASN A 11 0.84 0.94 8.53
C ASN A 11 0.11 2.12 9.20
N GLY A 12 -1.08 2.51 8.71
CA GLY A 12 -1.92 3.55 9.30
C GLY A 12 -2.32 3.27 10.75
N CYS A 13 -2.32 1.99 11.16
CA CYS A 13 -2.51 1.61 12.56
C CYS A 13 -1.42 2.19 13.49
N TYR A 14 -0.27 2.63 12.96
CA TYR A 14 0.87 3.14 13.73
C TYR A 14 1.18 4.62 13.46
N CYS A 15 0.59 5.19 12.42
CA CYS A 15 0.81 6.58 12.03
C CYS A 15 -0.01 7.54 12.90
N PRO A 16 0.47 8.76 13.20
CA PRO A 16 -0.31 9.76 13.94
C PRO A 16 -1.69 10.01 13.33
N THR A 17 -2.69 10.22 14.19
CA THR A 17 -4.05 10.55 13.73
C THR A 17 -4.16 12.02 13.32
N SER A 18 -5.19 12.36 12.55
CA SER A 18 -5.50 13.75 12.21
C SER A 18 -6.10 14.55 13.38
N PHE A 19 -6.54 13.88 14.45
CA PHE A 19 -7.12 14.54 15.62
C PHE A 19 -5.99 15.05 16.53
N LYS A 20 -6.13 16.30 17.00
CA LYS A 20 -5.17 16.87 17.95
C LYS A 20 -5.15 16.02 19.23
N GLN A 21 -3.96 15.59 19.65
CA GLN A 21 -3.69 14.82 20.87
C GLN A 21 -4.27 13.39 20.93
N VAL A 22 -4.89 12.89 19.86
CA VAL A 22 -5.36 11.49 19.83
C VAL A 22 -4.28 10.61 19.22
N GLN A 23 -3.71 9.73 20.02
CA GLN A 23 -2.81 8.69 19.54
C GLN A 23 -3.61 7.57 18.89
N PRO A 24 -3.04 6.82 17.92
CA PRO A 24 -3.80 5.78 17.23
C PRO A 24 -4.29 4.68 18.18
N GLU A 25 -3.51 4.32 19.21
CA GLU A 25 -3.94 3.39 20.27
C GLU A 25 -5.18 3.82 21.06
N HIS A 26 -5.53 5.11 21.04
CA HIS A 26 -6.77 5.59 21.70
C HIS A 26 -8.02 5.26 20.86
N LEU A 27 -7.85 4.95 19.58
CA LEU A 27 -8.95 4.52 18.72
C LEU A 27 -9.20 3.03 18.95
N CYS A 28 -10.39 2.67 19.44
CA CYS A 28 -10.75 1.29 19.79
C CYS A 28 -10.45 0.30 18.64
N ILE A 29 -10.85 0.66 17.41
CA ILE A 29 -10.61 -0.19 16.23
C ILE A 29 -9.12 -0.43 15.96
N VAL A 30 -8.28 0.61 16.12
CA VAL A 30 -6.83 0.50 15.90
C VAL A 30 -6.20 -0.34 16.99
N LYS A 31 -6.65 -0.20 18.25
CA LYS A 31 -6.19 -1.05 19.36
C LYS A 31 -6.49 -2.52 19.07
N THR A 32 -7.72 -2.86 18.71
CA THR A 32 -8.13 -4.24 18.39
C THR A 32 -7.36 -4.79 17.18
N LEU A 33 -7.20 -3.99 16.12
CA LEU A 33 -6.40 -4.40 14.97
C LEU A 33 -4.96 -4.69 15.38
N ARG A 34 -4.30 -3.79 16.12
CA ARG A 34 -2.93 -4.01 16.61
C ARG A 34 -2.77 -5.29 17.41
N GLU A 35 -3.80 -5.71 18.17
CA GLU A 35 -3.81 -6.98 18.89
C GLU A 35 -3.92 -8.17 17.95
N PHE A 36 -4.80 -8.13 16.94
CA PHE A 36 -4.94 -9.20 15.95
C PHE A 36 -3.71 -9.35 15.05
N LEU A 37 -3.02 -8.25 14.77
CA LEU A 37 -1.81 -8.27 13.95
C LEU A 37 -0.60 -8.86 14.70
N GLN A 38 -0.66 -9.01 16.03
CA GLN A 38 0.42 -9.67 16.76
C GLN A 38 0.53 -11.14 16.34
N PRO A 39 1.76 -11.69 16.25
CA PRO A 39 1.97 -13.10 15.99
C PRO A 39 1.14 -13.99 16.92
N ASN A 40 0.47 -15.00 16.37
CA ASN A 40 -0.32 -16.01 17.08
C ASN A 40 -1.56 -15.49 17.86
N LYS A 41 -1.98 -14.23 17.69
CA LYS A 41 -3.19 -13.71 18.34
C LYS A 41 -4.45 -13.94 17.52
N PHE A 42 -4.38 -13.79 16.21
CA PHE A 42 -5.49 -14.05 15.31
C PHE A 42 -5.45 -15.49 14.80
N LYS A 43 -6.54 -16.25 14.99
CA LYS A 43 -6.67 -17.66 14.56
C LYS A 43 -7.11 -17.80 13.10
N GLY A 44 -6.56 -16.96 12.23
CA GLY A 44 -6.90 -16.90 10.81
C GLY A 44 -5.76 -16.32 9.98
N VAL A 45 -6.04 -16.00 8.73
CA VAL A 45 -5.05 -15.39 7.82
C VAL A 45 -5.20 -13.88 7.87
N VAL A 46 -4.08 -13.18 8.03
CA VAL A 46 -4.04 -11.71 7.92
C VAL A 46 -3.33 -11.34 6.63
N VAL A 47 -3.98 -10.52 5.80
CA VAL A 47 -3.40 -9.94 4.58
C VAL A 47 -3.47 -8.42 4.71
N GLY A 48 -2.32 -7.76 4.62
CA GLY A 48 -2.22 -6.31 4.76
C GLY A 48 -1.60 -5.65 3.54
N SER A 49 -2.08 -4.47 3.17
CA SER A 49 -1.40 -3.58 2.21
C SER A 49 -0.69 -2.46 2.98
N VAL A 50 0.42 -1.95 2.44
CA VAL A 50 1.11 -0.77 2.97
C VAL A 50 0.88 0.42 2.04
N SER A 51 0.34 1.51 2.58
CA SER A 51 0.10 2.73 1.82
C SER A 51 1.31 3.65 1.81
N ARG A 52 1.53 4.30 0.66
CA ARG A 52 2.54 5.35 0.49
C ARG A 52 2.00 6.77 0.71
N ARG A 53 0.72 6.94 1.04
CA ARG A 53 0.06 8.27 1.12
C ARG A 53 0.75 9.23 2.10
N LEU A 54 1.29 8.71 3.19
CA LEU A 54 1.99 9.49 4.22
C LEU A 54 3.46 9.80 3.88
N MET A 55 3.95 9.34 2.71
CA MET A 55 5.35 9.45 2.29
C MET A 55 5.65 10.62 1.34
N LYS A 56 4.72 11.57 1.12
CA LYS A 56 4.91 12.68 0.16
C LYS A 56 6.23 13.46 0.33
N ASN A 57 6.86 13.40 1.51
CA ASN A 57 8.10 14.12 1.83
C ASN A 57 9.32 13.23 2.21
N MET A 58 9.29 11.91 2.01
CA MET A 58 10.41 11.03 2.41
C MET A 58 11.30 10.61 1.22
N ARG A 59 12.57 11.04 1.22
CA ARG A 59 13.61 10.56 0.30
C ARG A 59 13.94 9.09 0.62
N THR A 60 13.48 8.18 -0.23
CA THR A 60 13.70 6.72 -0.06
C THR A 60 15.00 6.28 -0.73
N LYS A 61 16.12 6.33 0.00
CA LYS A 61 17.34 5.59 -0.37
C LYS A 61 17.36 4.25 0.37
N GLY A 62 17.08 3.15 -0.32
CA GLY A 62 17.58 1.80 0.01
C GLY A 62 17.16 1.12 1.32
N ILE A 63 16.31 1.71 2.18
CA ILE A 63 15.92 1.14 3.48
C ILE A 63 14.53 0.46 3.39
N ARG A 64 14.39 -0.72 4.02
CA ARG A 64 13.14 -1.52 4.09
C ARG A 64 11.92 -0.64 4.44
N TYR A 65 11.02 -0.50 3.46
CA TYR A 65 9.88 0.42 3.43
C TYR A 65 8.93 0.31 4.63
N THR A 66 8.74 -0.89 5.18
CA THR A 66 7.85 -1.17 6.32
C THR A 66 8.25 -0.42 7.59
N GLY A 67 9.55 -0.21 7.81
CA GLY A 67 10.05 0.45 9.01
C GLY A 67 9.97 1.97 9.01
N MET A 68 9.88 2.60 7.84
CA MET A 68 9.82 4.07 7.72
C MET A 68 8.40 4.63 7.89
N VAL A 69 7.38 3.90 7.43
CA VAL A 69 6.00 4.43 7.40
C VAL A 69 5.31 4.30 8.77
N SER A 70 5.75 3.37 9.59
CA SER A 70 5.04 2.93 10.80
C SER A 70 5.79 3.26 12.11
N GLY A 71 6.92 3.97 12.02
CA GLY A 71 7.80 4.28 13.15
C GLY A 71 8.41 3.02 13.80
N ARG A 72 9.16 3.19 14.90
CA ARG A 72 9.85 2.07 15.57
C ARG A 72 8.88 0.97 16.01
N LYS A 73 7.69 1.33 16.50
CA LYS A 73 6.67 0.37 16.98
C LYS A 73 6.05 -0.44 15.84
N GLY A 74 5.70 0.21 14.73
CA GLY A 74 5.11 -0.49 13.59
C GLY A 74 6.12 -1.30 12.79
N ARG A 75 7.41 -0.90 12.79
CA ARG A 75 8.48 -1.64 12.12
C ARG A 75 8.55 -3.09 12.55
N TYR A 76 8.63 -3.35 13.85
CA TYR A 76 8.77 -4.72 14.38
C TYR A 76 7.58 -5.61 14.01
N LEU A 77 6.37 -5.06 14.01
CA LEU A 77 5.19 -5.81 13.61
C LEU A 77 5.16 -6.06 12.10
N LEU A 78 5.41 -5.05 11.28
CA LEU A 78 5.39 -5.24 9.82
C LEU A 78 6.52 -6.13 9.32
N GLU A 79 7.64 -6.20 10.05
CA GLU A 79 8.72 -7.15 9.81
C GLU A 79 8.37 -8.59 10.24
N SER A 80 7.28 -8.83 10.99
CA SER A 80 6.81 -10.19 11.28
C SER A 80 5.93 -10.81 10.18
N PHE A 81 5.52 -10.01 9.19
CA PHE A 81 4.79 -10.49 8.02
C PHE A 81 5.76 -10.95 6.93
N ASP A 82 5.33 -11.92 6.12
CA ASP A 82 6.02 -12.28 4.89
C ASP A 82 5.78 -11.20 3.82
N PRO A 83 6.80 -10.42 3.41
CA PRO A 83 6.60 -9.27 2.56
C PRO A 83 6.41 -9.65 1.08
N VAL A 84 5.26 -9.31 0.51
CA VAL A 84 5.04 -9.39 -0.94
C VAL A 84 5.35 -8.04 -1.58
N LYS A 85 6.37 -8.01 -2.44
CA LYS A 85 6.75 -6.80 -3.18
C LYS A 85 5.95 -6.68 -4.47
N VAL A 86 5.02 -5.73 -4.51
CA VAL A 86 4.29 -5.38 -5.75
C VAL A 86 5.16 -4.47 -6.62
N MET A 87 5.38 -4.89 -7.87
CA MET A 87 6.15 -4.16 -8.87
C MET A 87 5.21 -3.44 -9.86
N PRO A 88 5.69 -2.43 -10.60
CA PRO A 88 4.95 -1.88 -11.75
C PRO A 88 4.63 -2.98 -12.76
N PHE A 89 3.63 -2.73 -13.62
CA PHE A 89 3.29 -3.65 -14.70
C PHE A 89 4.50 -4.00 -15.56
N SER A 90 4.63 -5.28 -15.89
CA SER A 90 5.43 -5.72 -17.02
C SER A 90 4.89 -5.14 -18.33
N ALA A 91 5.71 -5.14 -19.39
CA ALA A 91 5.28 -4.66 -20.71
C ALA A 91 4.02 -5.41 -21.20
N SER A 92 3.93 -6.72 -20.96
CA SER A 92 2.74 -7.52 -21.32
C SER A 92 1.51 -7.13 -20.52
N GLU A 93 1.62 -6.99 -19.19
CA GLU A 93 0.48 -6.58 -18.35
C GLU A 93 0.00 -5.17 -18.70
N PHE A 94 0.94 -4.26 -19.00
CA PHE A 94 0.63 -2.91 -19.43
C PHE A 94 -0.11 -2.90 -20.77
N ASN A 95 0.37 -3.65 -21.76
CA ASN A 95 -0.31 -3.75 -23.06
C ASN A 95 -1.71 -4.34 -22.93
N THR A 96 -1.88 -5.39 -22.11
CA THR A 96 -3.21 -5.94 -21.82
C THR A 96 -4.12 -4.91 -21.15
N TYR A 97 -3.60 -4.16 -20.19
CA TYR A 97 -4.34 -3.10 -19.51
C TYR A 97 -4.80 -2.00 -20.49
N ILE A 98 -3.89 -1.48 -21.33
CA ILE A 98 -4.21 -0.45 -22.34
C ILE A 98 -5.22 -0.97 -23.37
N ASN A 99 -5.06 -2.21 -23.85
CA ASN A 99 -5.99 -2.82 -24.79
C ASN A 99 -7.40 -2.94 -24.21
N ASN A 100 -7.51 -3.30 -22.92
CA ASN A 100 -8.79 -3.33 -22.22
C ASN A 100 -9.41 -1.93 -22.10
N LEU A 101 -8.63 -0.90 -21.74
CA LEU A 101 -9.13 0.48 -21.70
C LEU A 101 -9.62 0.97 -23.07
N ASN A 102 -8.89 0.66 -24.15
CA ASN A 102 -9.30 0.98 -25.51
C ASN A 102 -10.60 0.28 -25.90
N LYS A 103 -10.74 -1.01 -25.57
CA LYS A 103 -11.94 -1.81 -25.84
C LYS A 103 -13.17 -1.22 -25.14
N GLU A 104 -13.02 -0.81 -23.89
CA GLU A 104 -14.09 -0.16 -23.12
C GLU A 104 -14.33 1.31 -23.53
N LYS A 105 -13.55 1.84 -24.50
CA LYS A 105 -13.59 3.24 -24.96
C LYS A 105 -13.30 4.27 -23.87
N TRP A 106 -12.52 3.88 -22.85
CA TRP A 106 -12.04 4.79 -21.80
C TRP A 106 -10.91 5.71 -22.30
N MET A 107 -10.32 5.37 -23.46
CA MET A 107 -9.32 6.17 -24.15
C MET A 107 -9.97 6.90 -25.33
N ASN A 108 -9.96 8.23 -25.30
CA ASN A 108 -10.44 9.04 -26.42
C ASN A 108 -9.45 8.95 -27.59
N LYS A 109 -9.94 8.69 -28.82
CA LYS A 109 -9.12 8.66 -30.04
C LYS A 109 -8.36 9.96 -30.32
N ALA A 110 -8.79 11.10 -29.75
CA ALA A 110 -8.23 12.43 -30.01
C ALA A 110 -6.78 12.66 -29.51
N THR A 111 -6.18 11.69 -28.81
CA THR A 111 -4.78 11.81 -28.33
C THR A 111 -3.77 11.00 -29.14
N LEU A 112 -4.21 10.20 -30.12
CA LEU A 112 -3.33 9.32 -30.92
C LEU A 112 -2.86 9.94 -32.25
N ASP A 113 -3.43 11.08 -32.67
CA ASP A 113 -3.03 11.76 -33.92
C ASP A 113 -1.86 12.74 -33.74
N LYS A 114 -1.23 12.79 -32.56
CA LYS A 114 0.05 13.49 -32.36
C LYS A 114 1.15 12.47 -32.12
N PRO A 115 2.16 12.37 -33.00
CA PRO A 115 3.30 11.49 -32.75
C PRO A 115 4.03 11.97 -31.49
N VAL A 116 4.05 11.13 -30.45
CA VAL A 116 4.99 11.26 -29.32
C VAL A 116 6.31 10.64 -29.76
N LEU A 117 6.92 11.27 -30.75
CA LEU A 117 8.33 11.10 -31.09
C LEU A 117 8.85 12.51 -31.29
N ASN A 118 9.42 13.06 -30.22
CA ASN A 118 10.69 13.79 -30.24
C ASN A 118 11.01 14.24 -28.82
N ASN A 119 12.28 14.02 -28.45
CA ASN A 119 12.98 14.45 -27.24
C ASN A 119 13.19 13.34 -26.19
N ILE A 120 13.95 12.32 -26.60
CA ILE A 120 15.00 11.76 -25.76
C ILE A 120 16.31 12.21 -26.41
N ASP A 121 16.83 13.35 -25.95
CA ASP A 121 18.27 13.64 -25.93
C ASP A 121 18.73 13.42 -24.48
#